data_AF-A0A3T1AS06-F1
#
_entry.id   AF-A0A3T1AS06-F1
#
_cell.length_a   1.000
_cell.length_b   1.000
_cell.length_c   1.000
_cell.angle_alpha   90.00
_cell.angle_beta   90.00
_cell.angle_gamma   90.00
#
_symmetry.space_group_name_H-M   'P 1'
#
loop_
_entity.id
_entity.type
_entity.pdbx_description
1 polymer ?
#
loop_
_entity_poly.entity_id
_entity_poly.type
_entity_poly.pdbx_seq_one_letter_code
_entity_poly.pdbx_strand_id
1 'polypeptide(L)'
;MRFSTLVRLSLAGNRTDRLRTVLTAVSAALAAVFLLAAATVASIRGGEMVIDGTGMGTRSPGTQQYASALLMEAGLRPGVIFALVMLALPVLALAGQCIRLGAPARDRRLVALRLGGATPGQAVLIAGAETAVASLFGSLIGLGVFAALRSVLDNRTADGRLWLPVDVVPDPLLVAGALLLVPLLAGAVGVLLMRRMVITPLGVVRRVREDGPGPWPGFLIAAGLVAFVSPGLLADLLPVHGEFPSWVAPVLMGGGVLLVTVGVVIGVGWISYTSGRLLRRYGRGAATLLAGGRLMADPWNGSRTLGALLGAIVFGAGTLGFRAMFATEFAASARYEEMIAGTGYPTSGYSDPEFYLGAIRLVMIAVSIAMLVAAGGVLVALVEGIVARRRAYAALTATGVPRRTLSAVLLWHTFVPLVPAVLLALGTGASLFRLGATEVRLGEPFEQCIDPAAVDWETCARETIVPPSLVVPIPIPFAQLALLGGGALVAMLLVVGVGVAVLRTSTDLEELRVG
;
A
#
# COMPACT_ATOMS: atom_id res chain seq x y z
N MET A 1 35.52 12.56 5.49
CA MET A 1 35.15 13.64 4.53
C MET A 1 34.41 14.71 5.30
N ARG A 2 34.69 16.00 5.06
CA ARG A 2 33.94 17.11 5.68
C ARG A 2 32.54 17.19 5.06
N PHE A 3 31.52 17.50 5.86
CA PHE A 3 30.11 17.58 5.44
C PHE A 3 29.90 18.56 4.28
N SER A 4 30.60 19.71 4.29
CA SER A 4 30.54 20.73 3.24
C SER A 4 31.02 20.24 1.87
N THR A 5 32.05 19.38 1.83
CA THR A 5 32.54 18.76 0.60
C THR A 5 31.53 17.78 0.02
N LEU A 6 30.81 17.08 0.91
CA LEU A 6 29.79 16.11 0.57
C LEU A 6 28.58 16.79 -0.11
N VAL A 7 28.14 17.92 0.45
CA VAL A 7 27.05 18.74 -0.11
C VAL A 7 27.43 19.33 -1.47
N ARG A 8 28.64 19.91 -1.63
CA ARG A 8 29.08 20.45 -2.93
C ARG A 8 29.13 19.41 -4.04
N LEU A 9 29.58 18.19 -3.73
CA LEU A 9 29.62 17.10 -4.71
C LEU A 9 28.20 16.65 -5.11
N SER A 10 27.22 16.71 -4.20
CA SER A 10 25.84 16.28 -4.52
C SER A 10 25.11 17.15 -5.57
N LEU A 11 25.59 18.37 -5.85
CA LEU A 11 24.90 19.34 -6.73
C LEU A 11 25.41 19.37 -8.18
N ALA A 12 26.48 18.63 -8.52
CA ALA A 12 27.03 18.58 -9.87
C ALA A 12 26.48 17.37 -10.66
N GLY A 13 25.54 17.59 -11.59
CA GLY A 13 24.83 16.51 -12.29
C GLY A 13 24.37 16.80 -13.72
N ASN A 14 24.31 15.74 -14.53
CA ASN A 14 23.78 15.73 -15.91
C ASN A 14 22.24 15.79 -15.95
N ARG A 15 21.63 15.91 -17.13
CA ARG A 15 20.14 15.96 -17.29
C ARG A 15 19.40 14.78 -16.63
N THR A 16 19.94 13.57 -16.72
CA THR A 16 19.37 12.36 -16.06
C THR A 16 19.45 12.45 -14.54
N ASP A 17 20.49 13.10 -14.02
CA ASP A 17 20.70 13.31 -12.60
C ASP A 17 19.69 14.32 -12.05
N ARG A 18 19.45 15.40 -12.80
CA ARG A 18 18.40 16.38 -12.48
C ARG A 18 17.01 15.75 -12.46
N LEU A 19 16.68 14.90 -13.44
CA LEU A 19 15.38 14.21 -13.48
C LEU A 19 15.19 13.32 -12.24
N ARG A 20 16.22 12.55 -11.85
CA ARG A 20 16.19 11.77 -10.61
C ARG A 20 15.95 12.65 -9.39
N THR A 21 16.72 13.73 -9.26
CA THR A 21 16.63 14.64 -8.11
C THR A 21 15.24 15.25 -8.01
N VAL A 22 14.67 15.71 -9.13
CA VAL A 22 13.30 16.25 -9.19
C VAL A 22 12.29 15.19 -8.79
N LEU A 23 12.34 13.98 -9.37
CA LEU A 23 11.40 12.92 -9.03
C LEU A 23 11.50 12.49 -7.56
N THR A 24 12.72 12.36 -7.04
CA THR A 24 12.97 12.05 -5.62
C THR A 24 12.41 13.15 -4.71
N ALA A 25 12.60 14.43 -5.08
CA ALA A 25 12.07 15.56 -4.34
C ALA A 25 10.53 15.60 -4.38
N VAL A 26 9.90 15.33 -5.54
CA VAL A 26 8.44 15.28 -5.67
C VAL A 26 7.85 14.14 -4.84
N SER A 27 8.44 12.93 -4.89
CA SER A 27 8.01 11.82 -4.04
C SER A 27 8.18 12.14 -2.56
N ALA A 28 9.31 12.74 -2.17
CA ALA A 28 9.52 13.16 -0.78
C ALA A 28 8.54 14.25 -0.33
N ALA A 29 8.17 15.18 -1.22
CA ALA A 29 7.16 16.20 -0.95
C ALA A 29 5.79 15.57 -0.68
N LEU A 30 5.37 14.61 -1.52
CA LEU A 30 4.12 13.88 -1.34
C LEU A 30 4.13 13.08 -0.02
N ALA A 31 5.22 12.38 0.29
CA ALA A 31 5.33 11.62 1.54
C ALA A 31 5.26 12.55 2.76
N ALA A 32 5.93 13.71 2.70
CA ALA A 32 5.89 14.71 3.76
C ALA A 32 4.48 15.27 3.97
N VAL A 33 3.71 15.54 2.91
CA VAL A 33 2.31 15.99 3.03
C VAL A 33 1.47 14.98 3.81
N PHE A 34 1.58 13.68 3.53
CA PHE A 34 0.84 12.64 4.26
C PHE A 34 1.28 12.51 5.72
N LEU A 35 2.58 12.58 5.99
CA LEU A 35 3.11 12.52 7.36
C LEU A 35 2.74 13.77 8.17
N LEU A 36 2.71 14.96 7.54
CA LEU A 36 2.27 16.20 8.18
C LEU A 36 0.76 16.18 8.46
N ALA A 37 -0.04 15.63 7.55
CA ALA A 37 -1.46 15.39 7.80
C ALA A 37 -1.68 14.37 8.94
N ALA A 38 -0.83 13.34 9.04
CA ALA A 38 -0.88 12.42 10.18
C ALA A 38 -0.50 13.13 11.48
N ALA A 39 0.51 13.99 11.44
CA ALA A 39 0.94 14.80 12.58
C ALA A 39 -0.13 15.80 13.03
N THR A 40 -0.92 16.41 12.12
CA THR A 40 -2.03 17.28 12.52
C THR A 40 -3.11 16.52 13.26
N VAL A 41 -3.52 15.36 12.74
CA VAL A 41 -4.52 14.51 13.41
C VAL A 41 -4.02 14.05 14.78
N ALA A 42 -2.74 13.70 14.90
CA ALA A 42 -2.12 13.34 16.17
C ALA A 42 -2.03 14.50 17.17
N SER A 43 -2.05 15.75 16.68
CA SER A 43 -1.95 16.96 17.53
C SER A 43 -3.31 17.45 18.03
N ILE A 44 -4.43 16.86 17.57
CA ILE A 44 -5.77 17.22 18.06
C ILE A 44 -5.90 16.82 19.53
N ARG A 45 -6.29 17.78 20.37
CA ARG A 45 -6.54 17.58 21.82
C ARG A 45 -8.04 17.52 22.11
N GLY A 46 -8.42 16.82 23.18
CA GLY A 46 -9.81 16.63 23.59
C GLY A 46 -10.52 15.51 22.82
N GLY A 47 -11.80 15.26 23.15
CA GLY A 47 -12.59 14.16 22.57
C GLY A 47 -12.28 12.78 23.18
N GLU A 48 -11.57 12.75 24.30
CA GLU A 48 -11.36 11.55 25.11
C GLU A 48 -12.64 11.21 25.89
N MET A 49 -12.88 9.92 26.12
CA MET A 49 -13.97 9.45 26.96
C MET A 49 -13.53 9.53 28.43
N VAL A 50 -14.14 10.43 29.19
CA VAL A 50 -13.90 10.61 30.63
C VAL A 50 -15.08 9.98 31.37
N ILE A 51 -14.80 8.99 32.22
CA ILE A 51 -15.82 8.35 33.05
C ILE A 51 -15.87 9.12 34.37
N ASP A 52 -17.01 9.75 34.64
CA ASP A 52 -17.24 10.47 35.89
C ASP A 52 -17.41 9.49 37.07
N GLY A 53 -17.31 9.99 38.30
CA GLY A 53 -17.43 9.17 39.52
C GLY A 53 -18.77 8.42 39.68
N THR A 54 -19.77 8.74 38.85
CA THR A 54 -21.07 8.04 38.76
C THR A 54 -21.06 6.89 37.74
N GLY A 55 -19.93 6.61 37.08
CA GLY A 55 -19.83 5.64 35.99
C GLY A 55 -20.34 6.15 34.64
N MET A 56 -20.79 7.41 34.56
CA MET A 56 -21.27 8.00 33.31
C MET A 56 -20.10 8.56 32.49
N GLY A 57 -19.95 8.07 31.26
CA GLY A 57 -18.93 8.55 30.32
C GLY A 57 -19.35 9.85 29.63
N THR A 58 -18.63 10.95 29.88
CA THR A 58 -18.76 12.19 29.11
C THR A 58 -17.53 12.40 28.23
N ARG A 59 -17.71 12.99 27.03
CA ARG A 59 -16.57 13.30 26.15
C ARG A 59 -15.95 14.63 26.59
N SER A 60 -14.62 14.66 26.70
CA SER A 60 -13.89 15.89 26.95
C SER A 60 -14.22 16.94 25.86
N PRO A 61 -14.52 18.20 26.25
CA PRO A 61 -14.81 19.27 25.29
C PRO A 61 -13.61 19.61 24.40
N GLY A 62 -13.87 20.36 23.31
CA GLY A 62 -12.83 20.89 22.42
C GLY A 62 -12.83 20.37 20.98
N THR A 63 -13.65 19.36 20.65
CA THR A 63 -13.60 18.70 19.33
C THR A 63 -14.92 18.72 18.56
N GLN A 64 -15.97 19.33 19.12
CA GLN A 64 -17.31 19.37 18.49
C GLN A 64 -17.35 20.22 17.20
N GLN A 65 -16.36 21.07 17.01
CA GLN A 65 -16.15 21.85 15.79
C GLN A 65 -15.90 20.99 14.54
N TYR A 66 -15.47 19.74 14.67
CA TYR A 66 -15.22 18.85 13.53
C TYR A 66 -16.50 18.16 13.07
N ALA A 67 -16.77 18.16 11.78
CA ALA A 67 -17.94 17.49 11.20
C ALA A 67 -17.86 15.96 11.27
N SER A 68 -16.65 15.39 11.17
CA SER A 68 -16.44 13.94 11.16
C SER A 68 -16.21 13.36 12.55
N ALA A 69 -16.92 12.29 12.89
CA ALA A 69 -16.71 11.55 14.14
C ALA A 69 -15.29 10.95 14.23
N LEU A 70 -14.67 10.63 13.08
CA LEU A 70 -13.27 10.16 13.00
C LEU A 70 -12.25 11.15 13.59
N LEU A 71 -12.55 12.45 13.55
CA LEU A 71 -11.72 13.51 14.14
C LEU A 71 -12.23 13.92 15.53
N MET A 72 -13.54 13.91 15.72
CA MET A 72 -14.16 14.31 16.98
C MET A 72 -13.78 13.37 18.13
N GLU A 73 -13.74 12.06 17.90
CA GLU A 73 -13.49 11.03 18.92
C GLU A 73 -12.02 10.60 18.95
N ALA A 74 -11.39 10.70 20.12
CA ALA A 74 -9.98 10.37 20.27
C ALA A 74 -9.66 8.90 19.93
N GLY A 75 -10.58 7.97 20.23
CA GLY A 75 -10.41 6.54 19.95
C GLY A 75 -10.34 6.18 18.46
N LEU A 76 -10.89 7.03 17.58
CA LEU A 76 -10.94 6.80 16.13
C LEU A 76 -9.76 7.41 15.36
N ARG A 77 -9.09 8.42 15.95
CA ARG A 77 -7.95 9.11 15.32
C ARG A 77 -6.77 8.20 14.96
N PRO A 78 -6.39 7.18 15.77
CA PRO A 78 -5.32 6.27 15.40
C PRO A 78 -5.54 5.58 14.05
N GLY A 79 -6.78 5.27 13.69
CA GLY A 79 -7.12 4.69 12.38
C GLY A 79 -6.84 5.65 11.22
N VAL A 80 -7.16 6.94 11.39
CA VAL A 80 -6.88 8.00 10.40
C VAL A 80 -5.37 8.21 10.26
N ILE A 81 -4.65 8.28 11.38
CA ILE A 81 -3.18 8.40 11.39
C ILE A 81 -2.54 7.21 10.68
N PHE A 82 -2.98 6.00 11.02
CA PHE A 82 -2.51 4.78 10.38
C PHE A 82 -2.74 4.81 8.87
N ALA A 83 -3.93 5.19 8.41
CA ALA A 83 -4.24 5.29 6.98
C ALA A 83 -3.33 6.30 6.26
N LEU A 84 -3.09 7.48 6.84
CA LEU A 84 -2.21 8.51 6.28
C LEU A 84 -0.75 8.06 6.22
N VAL A 85 -0.25 7.42 7.28
CA VAL A 85 1.12 6.86 7.32
C VAL A 85 1.25 5.72 6.31
N MET A 86 0.26 4.84 6.21
CA MET A 86 0.25 3.74 5.23
C MET A 86 0.28 4.28 3.80
N LEU A 87 -0.38 5.41 3.55
CA LEU A 87 -0.37 6.05 2.23
C LEU A 87 0.97 6.70 1.87
N ALA A 88 1.83 6.99 2.86
CA ALA A 88 3.21 7.39 2.62
C ALA A 88 4.08 6.21 2.11
N LEU A 89 3.75 4.95 2.43
CA LEU A 89 4.52 3.77 1.99
C LEU A 89 4.66 3.63 0.47
N PRO A 90 3.59 3.65 -0.35
CA PRO A 90 3.72 3.56 -1.81
C PRO A 90 4.50 4.75 -2.38
N VAL A 91 4.42 5.93 -1.75
CA VAL A 91 5.19 7.12 -2.16
C VAL A 91 6.68 6.95 -1.86
N LEU A 92 7.04 6.35 -0.72
CA LEU A 92 8.42 6.01 -0.40
C LEU A 92 8.95 4.90 -1.33
N ALA A 93 8.11 3.93 -1.71
CA ALA A 93 8.46 2.92 -2.70
C ALA A 93 8.74 3.54 -4.07
N LEU A 94 7.93 4.52 -4.49
CA LEU A 94 8.18 5.35 -5.68
C LEU A 94 9.54 6.08 -5.56
N ALA A 95 9.84 6.70 -4.43
CA ALA A 95 11.14 7.34 -4.22
C ALA A 95 12.31 6.34 -4.36
N GLY A 96 12.14 5.11 -3.87
CA GLY A 96 13.09 4.01 -4.06
C GLY A 96 13.32 3.62 -5.53
N GLN A 97 12.25 3.61 -6.34
CA GLN A 97 12.36 3.43 -7.79
C GLN A 97 13.14 4.58 -8.43
N CYS A 98 12.89 5.83 -7.99
CA CYS A 98 13.59 7.00 -8.50
C CYS A 98 15.10 6.96 -8.21
N ILE A 99 15.55 6.40 -7.08
CA ILE A 99 16.98 6.29 -6.75
C ILE A 99 17.76 5.50 -7.82
N ARG A 100 17.13 4.50 -8.43
CA ARG A 100 17.76 3.66 -9.46
C ARG A 100 18.01 4.43 -10.77
N LEU A 101 17.17 5.43 -11.06
CA LEU A 101 17.32 6.26 -12.25
C LEU A 101 18.74 6.83 -12.38
N GLY A 102 19.38 6.54 -13.51
CA GLY A 102 20.72 7.03 -13.79
C GLY A 102 21.84 6.33 -13.02
N ALA A 103 21.58 5.17 -12.40
CA ALA A 103 22.61 4.33 -11.79
C ALA A 103 23.84 4.11 -12.70
N PRO A 104 23.71 3.82 -14.01
CA PRO A 104 24.89 3.63 -14.87
C PRO A 104 25.79 4.88 -15.00
N ALA A 105 25.20 6.08 -15.02
CA ALA A 105 25.97 7.33 -15.08
C ALA A 105 26.65 7.64 -13.74
N ARG A 106 25.94 7.35 -12.64
CA ARG A 106 26.45 7.47 -11.28
C ARG A 106 27.57 6.47 -10.99
N ASP A 107 27.44 5.23 -11.42
CA ASP A 107 28.46 4.21 -11.25
C ASP A 107 29.77 4.63 -11.92
N ARG A 108 29.71 5.20 -13.13
CA ARG A 108 30.90 5.77 -13.80
C ARG A 108 31.53 6.89 -12.98
N ARG A 109 30.73 7.81 -12.44
CA ARG A 109 31.20 8.91 -11.58
C ARG A 109 31.82 8.40 -10.28
N LEU A 110 31.19 7.42 -9.63
CA LEU A 110 31.68 6.78 -8.41
C LEU A 110 32.95 5.97 -8.67
N VAL A 111 33.07 5.31 -9.82
CA VAL A 111 34.30 4.64 -10.26
C VAL A 111 35.43 5.66 -10.46
N ALA A 112 35.17 6.79 -11.11
CA ALA A 112 36.17 7.87 -11.24
C ALA A 112 36.64 8.39 -9.87
N LEU A 113 35.72 8.58 -8.92
CA LEU A 113 36.07 8.95 -7.53
C LEU A 113 36.90 7.86 -6.82
N ARG A 114 36.59 6.58 -7.07
CA ARG A 114 37.37 5.44 -6.55
C ARG A 114 38.76 5.37 -7.15
N LEU A 115 38.91 5.65 -8.44
CA LEU A 115 40.20 5.78 -9.11
C LEU A 115 41.03 6.94 -8.55
N GLY A 116 40.36 7.98 -8.05
CA GLY A 116 40.97 9.07 -7.27
C GLY A 116 41.22 8.76 -5.78
N GLY A 117 41.05 7.51 -5.33
CA GLY A 117 41.36 7.07 -3.97
C GLY A 117 40.17 7.01 -3.00
N ALA A 118 38.93 7.26 -3.44
CA ALA A 118 37.76 7.12 -2.58
C ALA A 118 37.46 5.65 -2.24
N THR A 119 37.15 5.36 -0.98
CA THR A 119 36.76 4.02 -0.54
C THR A 119 35.34 3.64 -1.00
N PRO A 120 35.03 2.34 -1.16
CA PRO A 120 33.67 1.84 -1.41
C PRO A 120 32.61 2.39 -0.44
N GLY A 121 32.93 2.46 0.86
CA GLY A 121 32.04 3.02 1.88
C GLY A 121 31.76 4.51 1.66
N GLN A 122 32.78 5.29 1.31
CA GLN A 122 32.62 6.71 0.97
C GLN A 122 31.76 6.90 -0.28
N ALA A 123 31.92 6.07 -1.31
CA ALA A 123 31.09 6.12 -2.51
C ALA A 123 29.61 5.89 -2.20
N VAL A 124 29.30 4.89 -1.37
CA VAL A 124 27.93 4.58 -0.91
C VAL A 124 27.36 5.70 0.00
N LEU A 125 28.18 6.32 0.84
CA LEU A 125 27.76 7.42 1.70
C LEU A 125 27.44 8.69 0.90
N ILE A 126 28.28 9.06 -0.08
CA ILE A 126 28.01 10.17 -1.00
C ILE A 126 26.67 9.93 -1.71
N ALA A 127 26.51 8.70 -2.19
CA ALA A 127 25.31 8.20 -2.80
C ALA A 127 24.05 8.38 -1.93
N GLY A 128 24.10 7.96 -0.67
CA GLY A 128 22.98 8.11 0.26
C GLY A 128 22.68 9.57 0.58
N ALA A 129 23.72 10.39 0.74
CA ALA A 129 23.57 11.80 1.04
C ALA A 129 22.97 12.62 -0.11
N GLU A 130 23.30 12.31 -1.37
CA GLU A 130 22.64 12.91 -2.54
C GLU A 130 21.12 12.71 -2.47
N THR A 131 20.69 11.49 -2.15
CA THR A 131 19.28 11.15 -1.97
C THR A 131 18.68 11.86 -0.76
N ALA A 132 19.39 11.91 0.38
CA ALA A 132 18.93 12.58 1.59
C ALA A 132 18.77 14.10 1.39
N VAL A 133 19.68 14.75 0.66
CA VAL A 133 19.59 16.18 0.35
C VAL A 133 18.41 16.45 -0.58
N ALA A 134 18.26 15.68 -1.66
CA ALA A 134 17.14 15.82 -2.60
C ALA A 134 15.77 15.64 -1.91
N SER A 135 15.68 14.64 -1.03
CA SER A 135 14.47 14.36 -0.26
C SER A 135 14.23 15.36 0.86
N LEU A 136 15.26 15.96 1.46
CA LEU A 136 15.11 17.06 2.42
C LEU A 136 14.50 18.28 1.72
N PHE A 137 15.03 18.67 0.55
CA PHE A 137 14.42 19.72 -0.27
C PHE A 137 12.97 19.39 -0.63
N GLY A 138 12.71 18.16 -1.05
CA GLY A 138 11.35 17.69 -1.31
C GLY A 138 10.44 17.80 -0.08
N SER A 139 10.91 17.39 1.08
CA SER A 139 10.14 17.44 2.33
C SER A 139 9.81 18.87 2.75
N LEU A 140 10.74 19.82 2.58
CA LEU A 140 10.51 21.25 2.78
C LEU A 140 9.49 21.83 1.80
N ILE A 141 9.55 21.42 0.52
CA ILE A 141 8.50 21.77 -0.45
C ILE A 141 7.16 21.18 -0.01
N GLY A 142 7.15 19.93 0.48
CA GLY A 142 5.97 19.26 1.02
C GLY A 142 5.34 20.01 2.19
N LEU A 143 6.15 20.61 3.07
CA LEU A 143 5.66 21.50 4.14
C LEU A 143 4.96 22.74 3.55
N GLY A 144 5.54 23.37 2.54
CA GLY A 144 4.92 24.51 1.84
C GLY A 144 3.59 24.13 1.16
N VAL A 145 3.57 22.99 0.47
CA VAL A 145 2.35 22.44 -0.15
C VAL A 145 1.30 22.11 0.90
N PHE A 146 1.70 21.50 2.02
CA PHE A 146 0.82 21.20 3.13
C PHE A 146 0.20 22.47 3.72
N ALA A 147 1.00 23.52 3.95
CA ALA A 147 0.52 24.81 4.44
C ALA A 147 -0.45 25.48 3.45
N ALA A 148 -0.14 25.46 2.14
CA ALA A 148 -1.02 25.97 1.11
C ALA A 148 -2.34 25.19 1.04
N LEU A 149 -2.27 23.86 1.10
CA LEU A 149 -3.44 22.98 1.09
C LEU A 149 -4.34 23.23 2.30
N ARG A 150 -3.74 23.48 3.47
CA ARG A 150 -4.47 23.86 4.69
C ARG A 150 -5.24 25.17 4.52
N SER A 151 -4.67 26.17 3.85
CA SER A 151 -5.38 27.43 3.58
C SER A 151 -6.48 27.31 2.53
N VAL A 152 -6.30 26.44 1.53
CA VAL A 152 -7.25 26.28 0.42
C VAL A 152 -8.42 25.35 0.81
N LEU A 153 -8.19 24.39 1.71
CA LEU A 153 -9.18 23.41 2.15
C LEU A 153 -9.92 23.80 3.45
N ASP A 154 -9.97 25.09 3.82
CA ASP A 154 -10.84 25.58 4.91
C ASP A 154 -12.31 25.62 4.46
N ASN A 155 -12.83 24.44 4.15
CA ASN A 155 -14.23 24.25 3.82
C ASN A 155 -15.01 23.98 5.13
N ARG A 156 -16.19 24.59 5.26
CA ARG A 156 -17.11 24.41 6.40
C ARG A 156 -18.48 23.90 5.98
N THR A 157 -19.03 23.02 6.80
CA THR A 157 -20.40 22.48 6.65
C THR A 157 -21.42 23.62 6.78
N ALA A 158 -22.66 23.38 6.32
CA ALA A 158 -23.76 24.33 6.51
C ALA A 158 -23.90 24.78 7.98
N ASP A 159 -23.63 23.88 8.92
CA ASP A 159 -23.65 24.13 10.37
C ASP A 159 -22.38 24.81 10.91
N GLY A 160 -21.47 25.26 10.04
CA GLY A 160 -20.22 25.92 10.40
C GLY A 160 -19.09 24.98 10.87
N ARG A 161 -19.29 23.66 10.87
CA ARG A 161 -18.30 22.66 11.31
C ARG A 161 -17.21 22.40 10.25
N LEU A 162 -16.00 22.13 10.69
CA LEU A 162 -14.81 21.88 9.85
C LEU A 162 -14.76 20.43 9.35
N TRP A 163 -14.51 20.23 8.05
CA TRP A 163 -14.28 18.87 7.50
C TRP A 163 -12.87 18.33 7.78
N LEU A 164 -11.88 19.22 7.85
CA LEU A 164 -10.47 18.92 8.02
C LEU A 164 -9.90 19.69 9.22
N PRO A 165 -8.86 19.18 9.91
CA PRO A 165 -8.26 19.85 11.07
C PRO A 165 -7.32 20.98 10.63
N VAL A 166 -7.91 22.04 10.04
CA VAL A 166 -7.19 23.24 9.56
C VAL A 166 -7.00 24.31 10.64
N ASP A 167 -7.54 24.08 11.82
CA ASP A 167 -7.45 24.94 13.00
C ASP A 167 -6.30 24.52 13.94
N VAL A 168 -5.94 23.23 13.98
CA VAL A 168 -4.88 22.69 14.87
C VAL A 168 -3.51 22.78 14.22
N VAL A 169 -2.59 23.56 14.79
CA VAL A 169 -1.20 23.59 14.32
C VAL A 169 -0.51 22.29 14.80
N PRO A 170 0.11 21.51 13.91
CA PRO A 170 0.78 20.27 14.32
C PRO A 170 1.95 20.56 15.26
N ASP A 171 2.16 19.67 16.23
CA ASP A 171 3.26 19.76 17.19
C ASP A 171 4.61 19.95 16.45
N PRO A 172 5.40 20.98 16.78
CA PRO A 172 6.68 21.24 16.14
C PRO A 172 7.64 20.03 16.14
N LEU A 173 7.58 19.18 17.16
CA LEU A 173 8.36 17.95 17.25
C LEU A 173 7.93 16.92 16.19
N LEU A 174 6.62 16.77 15.98
CA LEU A 174 6.09 15.87 14.95
C LEU A 174 6.36 16.41 13.55
N VAL A 175 6.30 17.72 13.36
CA VAL A 175 6.70 18.37 12.10
C VAL A 175 8.18 18.12 11.81
N ALA A 176 9.06 18.40 12.77
CA ALA A 176 10.49 18.13 12.63
C ALA A 176 10.76 16.64 12.39
N GLY A 177 10.05 15.76 13.12
CA GLY A 177 10.10 14.32 12.93
C GLY A 177 9.72 13.90 11.51
N ALA A 178 8.58 14.37 10.99
CA ALA A 178 8.14 14.08 9.62
C ALA A 178 9.14 14.61 8.57
N LEU A 179 9.67 15.81 8.76
CA LEU A 179 10.64 16.44 7.86
C LEU A 179 12.00 15.73 7.84
N LEU A 180 12.40 15.12 8.96
CA LEU A 180 13.65 14.36 9.06
C LEU A 180 13.47 12.88 8.70
N LEU A 181 12.31 12.29 8.98
CA LEU A 181 12.03 10.88 8.71
C LEU A 181 12.14 10.56 7.22
N VAL A 182 11.54 11.40 6.36
CA VAL A 182 11.56 11.21 4.90
C VAL A 182 13.00 11.15 4.35
N PRO A 183 13.89 12.15 4.59
CA PRO A 183 15.24 12.12 4.08
C PRO A 183 16.13 11.06 4.73
N LEU A 184 15.93 10.76 6.03
CA LEU A 184 16.66 9.68 6.70
C LEU A 184 16.32 8.32 6.08
N LEU A 185 15.04 8.03 5.86
CA LEU A 185 14.60 6.79 5.22
C LEU A 185 15.06 6.72 3.76
N ALA A 186 14.89 7.79 2.98
CA ALA A 186 15.30 7.81 1.58
C ALA A 186 16.82 7.65 1.43
N GLY A 187 17.60 8.32 2.27
CA GLY A 187 19.06 8.17 2.35
C GLY A 187 19.47 6.76 2.74
N ALA A 188 18.85 6.18 3.77
CA ALA A 188 19.12 4.81 4.22
C ALA A 188 18.81 3.78 3.13
N VAL A 189 17.67 3.91 2.45
CA VAL A 189 17.31 3.08 1.29
C VAL A 189 18.35 3.24 0.17
N GLY A 190 18.78 4.47 -0.12
CA GLY A 190 19.84 4.73 -1.10
C GLY A 190 21.16 4.02 -0.76
N VAL A 191 21.56 4.06 0.51
CA VAL A 191 22.74 3.34 1.02
C VAL A 191 22.58 1.84 0.86
N LEU A 192 21.46 1.27 1.29
CA LEU A 192 21.19 -0.18 1.24
C LEU A 192 21.19 -0.72 -0.19
N LEU A 193 20.55 -0.01 -1.12
CA LEU A 193 20.49 -0.38 -2.53
C LEU A 193 21.87 -0.33 -3.19
N MET A 194 22.68 0.68 -2.87
CA MET A 194 24.04 0.83 -3.41
C MET A 194 25.04 -0.16 -2.79
N ARG A 195 24.93 -0.47 -1.49
CA ARG A 195 25.80 -1.48 -0.85
C ARG A 195 25.78 -2.82 -1.59
N ARG A 196 24.60 -3.27 -2.03
CA ARG A 196 24.46 -4.55 -2.74
C ARG A 196 25.16 -4.57 -4.10
N MET A 197 25.28 -3.44 -4.80
CA MET A 197 25.95 -3.36 -6.11
C MET A 197 27.47 -3.45 -6.01
N VAL A 198 28.07 -2.88 -4.96
CA VAL A 198 29.53 -2.78 -4.83
C VAL A 198 30.20 -4.13 -4.49
N ILE A 199 29.43 -5.09 -3.94
CA ILE A 199 29.93 -6.39 -3.49
C ILE A 199 30.09 -7.39 -4.63
N THR A 200 29.50 -7.17 -5.81
CA THR A 200 29.65 -8.06 -6.98
C THR A 200 30.37 -7.36 -8.14
N PRO A 201 31.69 -7.10 -8.06
CA PRO A 201 32.43 -6.47 -9.14
C PRO A 201 32.75 -7.41 -10.31
N LEU A 202 32.53 -8.73 -10.17
CA LEU A 202 32.92 -9.76 -11.15
C LEU A 202 31.87 -10.88 -11.34
N GLY A 203 30.58 -10.54 -11.40
CA GLY A 203 29.50 -11.49 -11.74
C GLY A 203 29.47 -11.93 -13.21
N VAL A 204 30.63 -12.02 -13.88
CA VAL A 204 30.75 -12.25 -15.33
C VAL A 204 31.21 -13.67 -15.68
N VAL A 205 31.70 -14.48 -14.74
CA VAL A 205 32.16 -15.82 -15.11
C VAL A 205 31.12 -16.86 -14.69
N ARG A 206 30.33 -17.27 -15.68
CA ARG A 206 29.27 -18.31 -15.65
C ARG A 206 27.95 -17.84 -15.00
N ARG A 207 27.00 -17.44 -15.86
CA ARG A 207 25.57 -17.54 -15.52
C ARG A 207 25.24 -19.02 -15.36
N VAL A 208 25.44 -19.55 -14.15
CA VAL A 208 24.84 -20.82 -13.75
C VAL A 208 23.33 -20.65 -14.00
N ARG A 209 22.72 -21.63 -14.66
CA ARG A 209 21.27 -21.62 -14.89
C ARG A 209 20.64 -21.73 -13.50
N GLU A 210 20.23 -20.60 -12.92
CA GLU A 210 19.52 -20.60 -11.64
C GLU A 210 18.24 -21.41 -11.83
N ASP A 211 18.00 -22.35 -10.91
CA ASP A 211 16.74 -23.08 -10.89
C ASP A 211 15.59 -22.09 -10.70
N GLY A 212 14.49 -22.33 -11.41
CA GLY A 212 13.33 -21.44 -11.35
C GLY A 212 12.78 -21.34 -9.92
N PRO A 213 12.21 -20.19 -9.52
CA PRO A 213 11.61 -20.04 -8.21
C PRO A 213 10.52 -21.09 -7.98
N GLY A 214 10.47 -21.65 -6.76
CA GLY A 214 9.44 -22.61 -6.35
C GLY A 214 8.14 -21.94 -5.88
N PRO A 215 7.03 -22.70 -5.76
CA PRO A 215 5.71 -22.20 -5.36
C PRO A 215 5.56 -21.93 -3.84
N TRP A 216 6.65 -21.91 -3.08
CA TRP A 216 6.65 -21.73 -1.62
C TRP A 216 5.92 -20.47 -1.11
N PRO A 217 5.80 -19.34 -1.84
CA PRO A 217 5.03 -18.18 -1.35
C PRO A 217 3.55 -18.50 -1.13
N GLY A 218 3.03 -19.57 -1.73
CA GLY A 218 1.70 -20.09 -1.42
C GLY A 218 1.54 -20.50 0.05
N PHE A 219 2.61 -20.99 0.70
CA PHE A 219 2.60 -21.28 2.14
C PHE A 219 2.44 -20.02 2.97
N LEU A 220 3.09 -18.91 2.59
CA LEU A 220 2.89 -17.63 3.26
C LEU A 220 1.44 -17.17 3.12
N ILE A 221 0.87 -17.24 1.91
CA ILE A 221 -0.53 -16.87 1.69
C ILE A 221 -1.45 -17.71 2.58
N ALA A 222 -1.26 -19.04 2.61
CA ALA A 222 -2.07 -19.93 3.44
C ALA A 222 -1.91 -19.65 4.94
N ALA A 223 -0.66 -19.51 5.43
CA ALA A 223 -0.38 -19.20 6.83
C ALA A 223 -0.97 -17.84 7.25
N GLY A 224 -0.94 -16.84 6.36
CA GLY A 224 -1.52 -15.53 6.62
C GLY A 224 -3.05 -15.57 6.67
N LEU A 225 -3.70 -16.33 5.79
CA LEU A 225 -5.15 -16.55 5.84
C LEU A 225 -5.56 -17.29 7.12
N VAL A 226 -4.82 -18.32 7.51
CA VAL A 226 -5.06 -19.06 8.77
C VAL A 226 -4.87 -18.14 9.98
N ALA A 227 -3.78 -17.37 10.02
CA ALA A 227 -3.55 -16.41 11.10
C ALA A 227 -4.68 -15.39 11.21
N PHE A 228 -5.19 -14.90 10.09
CA PHE A 228 -6.29 -13.93 10.07
C PHE A 228 -7.60 -14.49 10.66
N VAL A 229 -7.93 -15.74 10.37
CA VAL A 229 -9.19 -16.39 10.78
C VAL A 229 -9.09 -17.02 12.18
N SER A 230 -7.86 -17.33 12.62
CA SER A 230 -7.62 -18.04 13.87
C SER A 230 -8.30 -17.45 15.11
N PRO A 231 -8.47 -16.12 15.31
CA PRO A 231 -9.16 -15.61 16.49
C PRO A 231 -10.63 -16.03 16.55
N GLY A 232 -11.35 -16.00 15.42
CA GLY A 232 -12.76 -16.43 15.36
C GLY A 232 -12.89 -17.93 15.55
N LEU A 233 -12.04 -18.70 14.87
CA LEU A 233 -12.03 -20.17 14.97
C LEU A 233 -11.67 -20.65 16.39
N LEU A 234 -10.78 -19.95 17.09
CA LEU A 234 -10.41 -20.28 18.46
C LEU A 234 -11.52 -19.94 19.46
N ALA A 235 -12.25 -18.84 19.24
CA ALA A 235 -13.40 -18.45 20.05
C ALA A 235 -14.53 -19.49 19.96
N ASP A 236 -14.80 -20.03 18.76
CA ASP A 236 -15.82 -21.06 18.56
C ASP A 236 -15.43 -22.43 19.15
N LEU A 237 -14.14 -22.79 19.13
CA LEU A 237 -13.65 -24.11 19.55
C LEU A 237 -13.32 -24.22 21.04
N LEU A 238 -12.98 -23.11 21.72
CA LEU A 238 -12.60 -23.07 23.13
C LEU A 238 -13.51 -22.11 23.91
N PRO A 239 -14.76 -22.50 24.23
CA PRO A 239 -15.69 -21.69 25.02
C PRO A 239 -15.29 -21.53 26.51
N VAL A 240 -14.04 -21.84 26.89
CA VAL A 240 -13.57 -21.83 28.28
C VAL A 240 -12.76 -20.57 28.55
N HIS A 241 -13.27 -19.71 29.45
CA HIS A 241 -12.68 -18.66 30.33
C HIS A 241 -11.25 -18.10 30.14
N GLY A 242 -10.62 -18.28 28.98
CA GLY A 242 -9.34 -17.67 28.64
C GLY A 242 -9.62 -16.35 27.96
N GLU A 243 -9.66 -15.26 28.72
CA GLU A 243 -9.55 -13.93 28.15
C GLU A 243 -8.19 -13.82 27.46
N PHE A 244 -8.15 -14.09 26.15
CA PHE A 244 -6.96 -13.76 25.38
C PHE A 244 -6.73 -12.26 25.52
N PRO A 245 -5.48 -11.84 25.76
CA PRO A 245 -5.18 -10.42 25.80
C PRO A 245 -5.72 -9.73 24.55
N SER A 246 -6.38 -8.58 24.73
CA SER A 246 -7.08 -7.85 23.66
C SER A 246 -6.20 -7.46 22.46
N TRP A 247 -4.87 -7.53 22.61
CA TRP A 247 -3.90 -7.30 21.55
C TRP A 247 -3.66 -8.51 20.63
N VAL A 248 -3.99 -9.75 21.06
CA VAL A 248 -3.67 -10.97 20.30
C VAL A 248 -4.44 -11.03 18.98
N ALA A 249 -5.77 -10.84 19.03
CA ALA A 249 -6.60 -10.84 17.83
C ALA A 249 -6.16 -9.80 16.78
N PRO A 250 -5.98 -8.50 17.10
CA PRO A 250 -5.54 -7.52 16.11
C PRO A 250 -4.13 -7.79 15.59
N VAL A 251 -3.23 -8.36 16.40
CA VAL A 251 -1.88 -8.77 15.94
C VAL A 251 -1.95 -9.94 14.96
N LEU A 252 -2.78 -10.95 15.23
CA LEU A 252 -2.96 -12.09 14.32
C LEU A 252 -3.63 -11.68 13.01
N MET A 253 -4.65 -10.84 13.07
CA MET A 253 -5.32 -10.30 11.89
C MET A 253 -4.37 -9.40 11.07
N GLY A 254 -3.75 -8.40 11.70
CA GLY A 254 -2.80 -7.50 11.03
C GLY A 254 -1.58 -8.23 10.48
N GLY A 255 -1.01 -9.15 11.26
CA GLY A 255 0.08 -10.03 10.85
C GLY A 255 -0.32 -10.93 9.69
N GLY A 256 -1.53 -11.50 9.72
CA GLY A 256 -2.10 -12.31 8.65
C GLY A 256 -2.23 -11.54 7.32
N VAL A 257 -2.77 -10.32 7.36
CA VAL A 257 -2.86 -9.44 6.18
C VAL A 257 -1.48 -9.14 5.60
N LEU A 258 -0.50 -8.84 6.47
CA LEU A 258 0.87 -8.56 6.05
C LEU A 258 1.51 -9.80 5.41
N LEU A 259 1.31 -10.97 5.99
CA LEU A 259 1.89 -12.23 5.53
C LEU A 259 1.28 -12.68 4.19
N VAL A 260 -0.04 -12.48 4.00
CA VAL A 260 -0.70 -12.63 2.69
C VAL A 260 -0.12 -11.65 1.67
N THR A 261 0.01 -10.37 2.04
CA THR A 261 0.55 -9.35 1.14
C THR A 261 1.97 -9.68 0.69
N VAL A 262 2.86 -10.04 1.63
CA VAL A 262 4.22 -10.47 1.34
C VAL A 262 4.24 -11.74 0.48
N GLY A 263 3.38 -12.72 0.80
CA GLY A 263 3.22 -13.95 0.03
C GLY A 263 2.81 -13.70 -1.42
N VAL A 264 1.85 -12.79 -1.66
CA VAL A 264 1.43 -12.38 -3.01
C VAL A 264 2.57 -11.69 -3.76
N VAL A 265 3.27 -10.74 -3.12
CA VAL A 265 4.37 -9.98 -3.75
C VAL A 265 5.54 -10.88 -4.11
N ILE A 266 5.96 -11.78 -3.23
CA ILE A 266 7.02 -12.77 -3.51
C ILE A 266 6.53 -13.81 -4.52
N GLY A 267 5.24 -14.20 -4.45
CA GLY A 267 4.60 -15.13 -5.39
C GLY A 267 4.72 -14.72 -6.86
N VAL A 268 4.85 -13.41 -7.14
CA VAL A 268 5.08 -12.91 -8.51
C VAL A 268 6.30 -13.52 -9.18
N GLY A 269 7.34 -13.90 -8.41
CA GLY A 269 8.52 -14.60 -8.96
C GLY A 269 8.15 -15.93 -9.62
N TRP A 270 7.40 -16.77 -8.90
CA TRP A 270 6.90 -18.05 -9.40
C TRP A 270 5.92 -17.85 -10.57
N ILE A 271 5.00 -16.89 -10.46
CA ILE A 271 4.05 -16.54 -11.52
C ILE A 271 4.80 -16.11 -12.79
N SER A 272 5.80 -15.24 -12.67
CA SER A 272 6.57 -14.76 -13.83
C SER A 272 7.34 -15.88 -14.51
N TYR A 273 8.00 -16.72 -13.74
CA TYR A 273 8.73 -17.89 -14.28
C TYR A 273 7.80 -18.88 -14.98
N THR A 274 6.70 -19.24 -14.34
CA THR A 274 5.72 -20.20 -14.89
C THR A 274 5.02 -19.66 -16.11
N SER A 275 4.58 -18.40 -16.09
CA SER A 275 4.00 -17.76 -17.27
C SER A 275 5.02 -17.64 -18.41
N GLY A 276 6.29 -17.36 -18.11
CA GLY A 276 7.37 -17.38 -19.12
C GLY A 276 7.58 -18.76 -19.73
N ARG A 277 7.52 -19.83 -18.92
CA ARG A 277 7.58 -21.23 -19.38
C ARG A 277 6.38 -21.58 -20.26
N LEU A 278 5.18 -21.14 -19.90
CA LEU A 278 3.96 -21.32 -20.71
C LEU A 278 4.06 -20.59 -22.04
N LEU A 279 4.55 -19.34 -22.07
CA LEU A 279 4.80 -18.62 -23.32
C LEU A 279 5.82 -19.32 -24.22
N ARG A 280 6.87 -19.94 -23.65
CA ARG A 280 7.84 -20.70 -24.47
C ARG A 280 7.27 -22.02 -24.99
N ARG A 281 6.35 -22.65 -24.24
CA ARG A 281 5.74 -23.93 -24.61
C ARG A 281 4.63 -23.77 -25.65
N TYR A 282 3.79 -22.74 -25.49
CA TYR A 282 2.58 -22.56 -26.29
C TYR A 282 2.61 -21.32 -27.19
N GLY A 283 3.53 -20.38 -26.95
CA GLY A 283 3.62 -19.15 -27.73
C GLY A 283 4.12 -19.41 -29.15
N ARG A 284 3.34 -18.95 -30.12
CA ARG A 284 3.70 -18.97 -31.55
C ARG A 284 4.01 -17.55 -31.98
N GLY A 285 5.30 -17.18 -31.98
CA GLY A 285 5.76 -15.87 -32.46
C GLY A 285 6.99 -15.33 -31.73
N ALA A 286 7.74 -14.46 -32.40
CA ALA A 286 8.95 -13.87 -31.83
C ALA A 286 8.66 -13.10 -30.52
N ALA A 287 7.53 -12.39 -30.45
CA ALA A 287 7.20 -11.58 -29.29
C ALA A 287 6.96 -12.41 -28.01
N THR A 288 6.20 -13.50 -28.13
CA THR A 288 5.87 -14.38 -27.00
C THR A 288 7.08 -15.21 -26.55
N LEU A 289 7.90 -15.69 -27.50
CA LEU A 289 9.13 -16.42 -27.19
C LEU A 289 10.18 -15.52 -26.51
N LEU A 290 10.36 -14.29 -27.00
CA LEU A 290 11.26 -13.30 -26.40
C LEU A 290 10.77 -12.86 -25.01
N ALA A 291 9.47 -12.57 -24.86
CA ALA A 291 8.88 -12.22 -23.57
C ALA A 291 9.03 -13.36 -22.56
N GLY A 292 8.76 -14.61 -22.96
CA GLY A 292 8.90 -15.78 -22.12
C GLY A 292 10.35 -16.02 -21.69
N GLY A 293 11.32 -15.88 -22.60
CA GLY A 293 12.74 -15.94 -22.28
C GLY A 293 13.17 -14.86 -21.27
N ARG A 294 12.65 -13.63 -21.41
CA ARG A 294 12.94 -12.53 -20.47
C ARG A 294 12.35 -12.76 -19.08
N LEU A 295 11.10 -13.24 -19.00
CA LEU A 295 10.45 -13.55 -17.73
C LEU A 295 11.17 -14.67 -16.97
N MET A 296 11.67 -15.68 -17.68
CA MET A 296 12.43 -16.77 -17.05
C MET A 296 13.84 -16.35 -16.63
N ALA A 297 14.43 -15.36 -17.31
CA ALA A 297 15.78 -14.88 -17.00
C ALA A 297 15.84 -13.95 -15.79
N ASP A 298 14.75 -13.21 -15.50
CA ASP A 298 14.64 -12.36 -14.31
C ASP A 298 13.21 -12.43 -13.73
N PRO A 299 12.85 -13.57 -13.10
CA PRO A 299 11.48 -13.81 -12.63
C PRO A 299 11.09 -12.88 -11.48
N TRP A 300 12.07 -12.42 -10.69
CA TRP A 300 11.85 -11.58 -9.51
C TRP A 300 11.69 -10.09 -9.82
N ASN A 301 11.81 -9.68 -11.08
CA ASN A 301 11.62 -8.29 -11.47
C ASN A 301 10.21 -7.80 -11.11
N GLY A 302 9.19 -8.61 -11.37
CA GLY A 302 7.80 -8.28 -11.06
C GLY A 302 7.55 -8.05 -9.57
N SER A 303 8.13 -8.87 -8.68
CA SER A 303 8.02 -8.70 -7.22
C SER A 303 8.56 -7.34 -6.76
N ARG A 304 9.61 -6.83 -7.42
CA ARG A 304 10.25 -5.56 -7.05
C ARG A 304 9.48 -4.35 -7.58
N THR A 305 8.89 -4.46 -8.77
CA THR A 305 8.21 -3.33 -9.43
C THR A 305 6.74 -3.26 -9.09
N LEU A 306 6.04 -4.39 -9.05
CA LEU A 306 4.58 -4.47 -8.84
C LEU A 306 4.18 -4.59 -7.36
N GLY A 307 5.14 -4.74 -6.44
CA GLY A 307 4.85 -5.06 -5.04
C GLY A 307 3.88 -4.09 -4.36
N ALA A 308 4.10 -2.78 -4.51
CA ALA A 308 3.21 -1.75 -3.95
C ALA A 308 1.81 -1.77 -4.57
N LEU A 309 1.72 -2.02 -5.88
CA LEU A 309 0.45 -2.11 -6.60
C LEU A 309 -0.36 -3.33 -6.11
N LEU A 310 0.28 -4.49 -6.02
CA LEU A 310 -0.36 -5.72 -5.56
C LEU A 310 -0.78 -5.64 -4.09
N GLY A 311 0.04 -5.04 -3.23
CA GLY A 311 -0.33 -4.82 -1.83
C GLY A 311 -1.54 -3.90 -1.68
N ALA A 312 -1.62 -2.82 -2.48
CA ALA A 312 -2.81 -1.97 -2.51
C ALA A 312 -4.07 -2.72 -2.97
N ILE A 313 -3.93 -3.65 -3.93
CA ILE A 313 -5.03 -4.49 -4.41
C ILE A 313 -5.50 -5.49 -3.34
N VAL A 314 -4.57 -6.18 -2.66
CA VAL A 314 -4.89 -7.11 -1.55
C VAL A 314 -5.67 -6.37 -0.47
N PHE A 315 -5.14 -5.21 -0.02
CA PHE A 315 -5.76 -4.40 1.01
C PHE A 315 -7.12 -3.82 0.57
N GLY A 316 -7.21 -3.33 -0.67
CA GLY A 316 -8.46 -2.82 -1.25
C GLY A 316 -9.53 -3.89 -1.38
N ALA A 317 -9.18 -5.10 -1.81
CA ALA A 317 -10.10 -6.21 -1.91
C ALA A 317 -10.62 -6.65 -0.52
N GLY A 318 -9.76 -6.69 0.50
CA GLY A 318 -10.18 -6.92 1.89
C GLY A 318 -11.12 -5.83 2.40
N THR A 319 -10.81 -4.57 2.12
CA THR A 319 -11.65 -3.40 2.48
C THR A 319 -13.02 -3.47 1.82
N LEU A 320 -13.11 -3.92 0.56
CA LEU A 320 -14.38 -4.13 -0.14
C LEU A 320 -15.21 -5.26 0.48
N GLY A 321 -14.58 -6.33 0.95
CA GLY A 321 -15.24 -7.39 1.72
C GLY A 321 -15.83 -6.83 3.02
N PHE A 322 -15.04 -6.05 3.77
CA PHE A 322 -15.50 -5.36 4.98
C PHE A 322 -16.68 -4.42 4.69
N ARG A 323 -16.63 -3.68 3.57
CA ARG A 323 -17.77 -2.86 3.12
C ARG A 323 -19.04 -3.68 2.92
N ALA A 324 -18.93 -4.85 2.30
CA ALA A 324 -20.06 -5.73 2.04
C ALA A 324 -20.67 -6.24 3.35
N MET A 325 -19.84 -6.61 4.33
CA MET A 325 -20.28 -7.01 5.67
C MET A 325 -21.11 -5.94 6.37
N PHE A 326 -20.55 -4.74 6.53
CA PHE A 326 -21.25 -3.65 7.21
C PHE A 326 -22.55 -3.29 6.48
N ALA A 327 -22.52 -3.24 5.15
CA ALA A 327 -23.73 -2.97 4.37
C ALA A 327 -24.81 -4.05 4.60
N THR A 328 -24.43 -5.32 4.69
CA THR A 328 -25.39 -6.39 5.02
C THR A 328 -25.86 -6.37 6.46
N GLU A 329 -25.00 -6.01 7.40
CA GLU A 329 -25.32 -5.94 8.82
C GLU A 329 -26.32 -4.80 9.10
N PHE A 330 -26.11 -3.63 8.50
CA PHE A 330 -27.08 -2.53 8.58
C PHE A 330 -28.41 -2.86 7.88
N ALA A 331 -28.37 -3.54 6.74
CA ALA A 331 -29.60 -3.97 6.07
C ALA A 331 -30.35 -5.08 6.84
N ALA A 332 -29.62 -5.98 7.50
CA ALA A 332 -30.18 -7.06 8.31
C ALA A 332 -30.77 -6.51 9.61
N SER A 333 -30.08 -5.60 10.28
CA SER A 333 -30.55 -4.96 11.52
C SER A 333 -31.83 -4.15 11.30
N ALA A 334 -31.91 -3.35 10.23
CA ALA A 334 -33.14 -2.61 9.91
C ALA A 334 -34.36 -3.56 9.71
N ARG A 335 -34.16 -4.68 8.99
CA ARG A 335 -35.21 -5.70 8.82
C ARG A 335 -35.54 -6.42 10.12
N TYR A 336 -34.55 -6.60 10.97
CA TYR A 336 -34.71 -7.24 12.28
C TYR A 336 -35.55 -6.38 13.21
N GLU A 337 -35.29 -5.07 13.27
CA GLU A 337 -36.07 -4.12 14.06
C GLU A 337 -37.54 -4.09 13.64
N GLU A 338 -37.84 -4.11 12.34
CA GLU A 338 -39.22 -4.25 11.85
C GLU A 338 -39.87 -5.57 12.31
N MET A 339 -39.10 -6.66 12.34
CA MET A 339 -39.59 -7.98 12.74
C MET A 339 -39.92 -8.05 14.24
N ILE A 340 -39.14 -7.37 15.09
CA ILE A 340 -39.34 -7.35 16.54
C ILE A 340 -40.13 -6.12 17.03
N ALA A 341 -40.61 -5.27 16.11
CA ALA A 341 -41.39 -4.10 16.47
C ALA A 341 -42.63 -4.49 17.29
N GLY A 342 -42.79 -3.87 18.47
CA GLY A 342 -43.91 -4.12 19.38
C GLY A 342 -43.81 -5.41 20.21
N THR A 343 -42.75 -6.20 20.08
CA THR A 343 -42.53 -7.42 20.88
C THR A 343 -41.93 -7.14 22.27
N GLY A 344 -41.43 -5.92 22.50
CA GLY A 344 -40.70 -5.58 23.73
C GLY A 344 -39.27 -6.09 23.77
N TYR A 345 -38.79 -6.78 22.72
CA TYR A 345 -37.39 -7.17 22.61
C TYR A 345 -36.48 -5.94 22.49
N PRO A 346 -35.30 -5.97 23.15
CA PRO A 346 -34.34 -4.89 23.03
C PRO A 346 -33.87 -4.76 21.58
N THR A 347 -33.98 -3.56 21.02
CA THR A 347 -33.38 -3.26 19.73
C THR A 347 -31.88 -3.05 19.91
N SER A 348 -31.09 -3.61 19.01
CA SER A 348 -29.68 -3.30 18.92
C SER A 348 -29.57 -1.88 18.39
N GLY A 349 -29.29 -0.92 19.28
CA GLY A 349 -29.12 0.50 18.92
C GLY A 349 -27.91 0.73 18.02
N TYR A 350 -27.98 0.23 16.78
CA TYR A 350 -26.88 0.28 15.83
C TYR A 350 -26.58 1.71 15.43
N SER A 351 -25.29 1.98 15.38
CA SER A 351 -24.69 3.24 14.95
C SER A 351 -25.04 3.62 13.51
N ASP A 352 -25.04 4.93 13.25
CA ASP A 352 -25.27 5.55 11.94
C ASP A 352 -24.51 4.85 10.78
N PRO A 353 -25.22 4.21 9.82
CA PRO A 353 -24.61 3.54 8.68
C PRO A 353 -23.71 4.46 7.84
N GLU A 354 -24.01 5.75 7.77
CA GLU A 354 -23.26 6.71 6.98
C GLU A 354 -21.83 6.89 7.52
N PHE A 355 -21.64 6.77 8.83
CA PHE A 355 -20.33 6.90 9.46
C PHE A 355 -19.37 5.79 9.00
N TYR A 356 -19.78 4.51 9.12
CA TYR A 356 -18.92 3.37 8.76
C TYR A 356 -18.70 3.28 7.25
N LEU A 357 -19.77 3.37 6.46
CA LEU A 357 -19.67 3.29 5.01
C LEU A 357 -18.91 4.49 4.42
N GLY A 358 -19.02 5.66 5.06
CA GLY A 358 -18.25 6.86 4.76
C GLY A 358 -16.76 6.70 5.06
N ALA A 359 -16.40 6.13 6.21
CA ALA A 359 -15.02 5.82 6.55
C ALA A 359 -14.39 4.84 5.55
N ILE A 360 -15.11 3.76 5.21
CA ILE A 360 -14.65 2.78 4.22
C ILE A 360 -14.47 3.42 2.83
N ARG A 361 -15.33 4.38 2.46
CA ARG A 361 -15.16 5.15 1.20
C ARG A 361 -13.86 5.95 1.20
N LEU A 362 -13.50 6.59 2.32
CA LEU A 362 -12.22 7.30 2.44
C LEU A 362 -11.03 6.35 2.30
N VAL A 363 -11.10 5.16 2.90
CA VAL A 363 -10.08 4.11 2.74
C VAL A 363 -9.94 3.68 1.27
N MET A 364 -11.05 3.51 0.54
CA MET A 364 -11.00 3.17 -0.89
C MET A 364 -10.41 4.30 -1.76
N ILE A 365 -10.63 5.56 -1.40
CA ILE A 365 -9.94 6.71 -2.04
C ILE A 365 -8.43 6.65 -1.74
N ALA A 366 -8.05 6.34 -0.51
CA ALA A 366 -6.64 6.15 -0.15
C ALA A 366 -5.99 5.00 -0.96
N VAL A 367 -6.69 3.87 -1.13
CA VAL A 367 -6.23 2.75 -1.95
C VAL A 367 -6.06 3.15 -3.42
N SER A 368 -6.99 3.91 -3.99
CA SER A 368 -6.87 4.35 -5.40
C SER A 368 -5.69 5.29 -5.62
N ILE A 369 -5.42 6.20 -4.68
CA ILE A 369 -4.23 7.06 -4.69
C ILE A 369 -2.96 6.20 -4.60
N ALA A 370 -2.92 5.23 -3.68
CA ALA A 370 -1.79 4.31 -3.52
C ALA A 370 -1.51 3.53 -4.81
N MET A 371 -2.55 3.05 -5.50
CA MET A 371 -2.42 2.36 -6.80
C MET A 371 -1.89 3.28 -7.90
N LEU A 372 -2.34 4.54 -7.97
CA LEU A 372 -1.83 5.53 -8.93
C LEU A 372 -0.34 5.82 -8.70
N VAL A 373 0.06 6.00 -7.44
CA VAL A 373 1.47 6.20 -7.06
C VAL A 373 2.31 4.97 -7.41
N ALA A 374 1.81 3.76 -7.11
CA ALA A 374 2.49 2.53 -7.45
C ALA A 374 2.64 2.35 -8.97
N ALA A 375 1.61 2.66 -9.76
CA ALA A 375 1.67 2.64 -11.22
C ALA A 375 2.70 3.64 -11.77
N GLY A 376 2.79 4.85 -11.17
CA GLY A 376 3.85 5.80 -11.46
C GLY A 376 5.25 5.25 -11.18
N GLY A 377 5.41 4.49 -10.10
CA GLY A 377 6.68 3.83 -9.76
C GLY A 377 7.07 2.75 -10.77
N VAL A 378 6.09 1.97 -11.24
CA VAL A 378 6.31 0.99 -12.30
C VAL A 378 6.67 1.68 -13.62
N LEU A 379 6.04 2.80 -13.95
CA LEU A 379 6.38 3.59 -15.14
C LEU A 379 7.83 4.06 -15.11
N VAL A 380 8.27 4.62 -13.98
CA VAL A 380 9.66 5.03 -13.77
C VAL A 380 10.60 3.86 -14.01
N ALA A 381 10.32 2.69 -13.42
CA ALA A 381 11.11 1.48 -13.59
C ALA A 381 11.20 1.01 -15.05
N LEU A 382 10.06 1.05 -15.77
CA LEU A 382 9.98 0.64 -17.17
C LEU A 382 10.76 1.60 -18.08
N VAL A 383 10.57 2.91 -17.91
CA VAL A 383 11.28 3.94 -18.66
C VAL A 383 12.78 3.81 -18.46
N GLU A 384 13.23 3.65 -17.20
CA GLU A 384 14.64 3.41 -16.90
C GLU A 384 15.17 2.16 -17.62
N GLY A 385 14.42 1.05 -17.53
CA GLY A 385 14.77 -0.21 -18.16
C GLY A 385 14.86 -0.12 -19.69
N ILE A 386 14.10 0.77 -20.32
CA ILE A 386 14.16 1.07 -21.76
C ILE A 386 15.40 1.92 -22.06
N VAL A 387 15.57 3.04 -21.35
CA VAL A 387 16.69 3.98 -21.56
C VAL A 387 18.05 3.34 -21.32
N ALA A 388 18.18 2.48 -20.31
CA ALA A 388 19.41 1.75 -20.01
C ALA A 388 19.79 0.76 -21.13
N ARG A 389 18.79 0.25 -21.87
CA ARG A 389 18.97 -0.73 -22.95
C ARG A 389 18.83 -0.13 -24.36
N ARG A 390 18.79 1.20 -24.47
CA ARG A 390 18.59 1.92 -25.75
C ARG A 390 19.52 1.43 -26.87
N ARG A 391 20.82 1.27 -26.61
CA ARG A 391 21.80 0.77 -27.59
C ARG A 391 21.48 -0.65 -28.08
N ALA A 392 21.01 -1.52 -27.17
CA ALA A 392 20.60 -2.87 -27.54
C ALA A 392 19.32 -2.87 -28.39
N TYR A 393 18.37 -1.97 -28.09
CA TYR A 393 17.17 -1.80 -28.93
C TYR A 393 17.50 -1.21 -30.30
N ALA A 394 18.38 -0.22 -30.37
CA ALA A 394 18.86 0.36 -31.63
C ALA A 394 19.58 -0.67 -32.50
N ALA A 395 20.42 -1.52 -31.90
CA ALA A 395 21.07 -2.64 -32.60
C ALA A 395 20.05 -3.66 -33.13
N LEU A 396 19.04 -4.03 -32.34
CA LEU A 396 17.97 -4.94 -32.78
C LEU A 396 17.18 -4.35 -33.97
N THR A 397 16.87 -3.05 -33.93
CA THR A 397 16.22 -2.39 -35.07
C THR A 397 17.12 -2.30 -36.29
N ALA A 398 18.44 -2.08 -36.11
CA ALA A 398 19.41 -2.10 -37.20
C ALA A 398 19.52 -3.49 -37.86
N THR A 399 19.35 -4.57 -37.09
CA THR A 399 19.26 -5.94 -37.61
C THR A 399 17.91 -6.31 -38.23
N GLY A 400 16.97 -5.36 -38.34
CA GLY A 400 15.68 -5.55 -39.02
C GLY A 400 14.52 -6.01 -38.13
N VAL A 401 14.65 -5.99 -36.79
CA VAL A 401 13.52 -6.33 -35.90
C VAL A 401 12.45 -5.23 -35.97
N PRO A 402 11.20 -5.56 -36.32
CA PRO A 402 10.15 -4.56 -36.42
C PRO A 402 9.84 -3.92 -35.06
N ARG A 403 9.64 -2.60 -35.03
CA ARG A 403 9.23 -1.87 -33.81
C ARG A 403 7.94 -2.43 -33.20
N ARG A 404 7.00 -2.91 -34.05
CA ARG A 404 5.76 -3.58 -33.62
C ARG A 404 6.02 -4.82 -32.77
N THR A 405 7.07 -5.58 -33.09
CA THR A 405 7.46 -6.76 -32.33
C THR A 405 8.01 -6.36 -30.97
N LEU A 406 8.81 -5.30 -30.88
CA LEU A 406 9.33 -4.80 -29.61
C LEU A 406 8.22 -4.27 -28.69
N SER A 407 7.23 -3.55 -29.22
CA SER A 407 6.07 -3.11 -28.44
C SER A 407 5.21 -4.30 -28.00
N ALA A 408 5.03 -5.31 -28.85
CA ALA A 408 4.32 -6.53 -28.49
C ALA A 408 5.06 -7.30 -27.37
N VAL A 409 6.39 -7.39 -27.43
CA VAL A 409 7.19 -7.99 -26.35
C VAL A 409 6.96 -7.27 -25.03
N LEU A 410 6.91 -5.93 -25.03
CA LEU A 410 6.68 -5.15 -23.81
C LEU A 410 5.29 -5.42 -23.22
N LEU A 411 4.25 -5.49 -24.06
CA LEU A 411 2.90 -5.85 -23.65
C LEU A 411 2.84 -7.26 -23.04
N TRP A 412 3.34 -8.27 -23.77
CA TRP A 412 3.37 -9.65 -23.27
C TRP A 412 4.20 -9.77 -21.99
N HIS A 413 5.37 -9.15 -21.91
CA HIS A 413 6.21 -9.21 -20.72
C HIS A 413 5.56 -8.58 -19.49
N THR A 414 4.74 -7.54 -19.66
CA THR A 414 4.09 -6.85 -18.55
C THR A 414 2.80 -7.54 -18.13
N PHE A 415 1.90 -7.82 -19.07
CA PHE A 415 0.53 -8.27 -18.74
C PHE A 415 0.44 -9.75 -18.38
N VAL A 416 1.28 -10.59 -18.97
CA VAL A 416 1.24 -12.04 -18.74
C VAL A 416 1.47 -12.44 -17.29
N PRO A 417 2.47 -11.88 -16.57
CA PRO A 417 2.58 -12.12 -15.13
C PRO A 417 1.61 -11.25 -14.31
N LEU A 418 1.27 -10.05 -14.80
CA LEU A 418 0.43 -9.10 -14.05
C LEU A 418 -1.00 -9.61 -13.85
N VAL A 419 -1.66 -10.11 -14.90
CA VAL A 419 -3.05 -10.58 -14.81
C VAL A 419 -3.24 -11.66 -13.74
N PRO A 420 -2.49 -12.78 -13.75
CA PRO A 420 -2.60 -13.79 -12.69
C PRO A 420 -2.18 -13.26 -11.32
N ALA A 421 -1.21 -12.35 -11.23
CA ALA A 421 -0.84 -11.74 -9.96
C ALA A 421 -1.96 -10.85 -9.39
N VAL A 422 -2.66 -10.07 -10.23
CA VAL A 422 -3.82 -9.25 -9.84
C VAL A 422 -4.99 -10.14 -9.42
N LEU A 423 -5.26 -11.22 -10.15
CA LEU A 423 -6.29 -12.19 -9.78
C LEU A 423 -5.98 -12.86 -8.43
N LEU A 424 -4.72 -13.25 -8.20
CA LEU A 424 -4.28 -13.79 -6.92
C LEU A 424 -4.43 -12.76 -5.79
N ALA A 425 -4.06 -11.49 -6.04
CA ALA A 425 -4.20 -10.41 -5.07
C ALA A 425 -5.67 -10.13 -4.69
N LEU A 426 -6.56 -10.06 -5.69
CA LEU A 426 -8.00 -9.89 -5.48
C LEU A 426 -8.60 -11.09 -4.75
N GLY A 427 -8.24 -12.30 -5.17
CA GLY A 427 -8.73 -13.53 -4.58
C GLY A 427 -8.33 -13.65 -3.12
N THR A 428 -7.04 -13.49 -2.81
CA THR A 428 -6.53 -13.56 -1.44
C THR A 428 -7.07 -12.41 -0.56
N GLY A 429 -7.18 -11.20 -1.09
CA GLY A 429 -7.81 -10.08 -0.39
C GLY A 429 -9.29 -10.31 -0.08
N ALA A 430 -10.06 -10.86 -1.02
CA ALA A 430 -11.45 -11.23 -0.79
C ALA A 430 -11.58 -12.44 0.17
N SER A 431 -10.64 -13.39 0.12
CA SER A 431 -10.60 -14.54 1.02
C SER A 431 -10.34 -14.16 2.47
N LEU A 432 -9.51 -13.15 2.74
CA LEU A 432 -9.29 -12.63 4.11
C LEU A 432 -10.65 -12.35 4.78
N PHE A 433 -11.53 -11.66 4.08
CA PHE A 433 -12.87 -11.40 4.58
C PHE A 433 -13.77 -12.66 4.57
N ARG A 434 -13.87 -13.35 3.43
CA ARG A 434 -14.84 -14.44 3.24
C ARG A 434 -14.65 -15.62 4.20
N LEU A 435 -13.43 -15.84 4.69
CA LEU A 435 -13.15 -16.88 5.67
C LEU A 435 -13.53 -16.48 7.11
N GLY A 436 -13.61 -15.18 7.41
CA GLY A 436 -13.98 -14.68 8.73
C GLY A 436 -15.49 -14.46 8.91
N ALA A 437 -16.21 -14.09 7.84
CA ALA A 437 -17.65 -13.87 7.89
C ALA A 437 -18.35 -14.30 6.59
N THR A 438 -19.36 -15.16 6.71
CA THR A 438 -20.14 -15.67 5.58
C THR A 438 -21.60 -15.22 5.58
N GLU A 439 -22.15 -15.00 6.78
CA GLU A 439 -23.52 -14.59 7.05
C GLU A 439 -23.56 -13.63 8.25
N VAL A 440 -24.58 -12.78 8.28
CA VAL A 440 -24.96 -12.00 9.46
C VAL A 440 -26.12 -12.72 10.13
N ARG A 441 -25.97 -13.02 11.42
CA ARG A 441 -26.99 -13.70 12.22
C ARG A 441 -27.46 -12.77 13.33
N LEU A 442 -28.76 -12.55 13.41
CA LEU A 442 -29.43 -11.73 14.43
C LEU A 442 -30.49 -12.56 15.15
N GLY A 443 -30.79 -12.18 16.39
CA GLY A 443 -31.75 -12.89 17.22
C GLY A 443 -31.20 -14.18 17.85
N GLU A 444 -29.95 -14.13 18.31
CA GLU A 444 -29.42 -15.18 19.17
C GLU A 444 -30.16 -15.20 20.52
N PRO A 445 -30.37 -16.38 21.12
CA PRO A 445 -30.92 -16.48 22.47
C PRO A 445 -30.05 -15.72 23.47
N PHE A 446 -30.69 -14.99 24.38
CA PHE A 446 -29.99 -14.30 25.46
C PHE A 446 -30.66 -14.60 26.81
N GLU A 447 -29.85 -14.65 27.87
CA GLU A 447 -30.36 -14.74 29.23
C GLU A 447 -30.74 -13.34 29.72
N GLN A 448 -31.91 -13.22 30.36
CA GLN A 448 -32.32 -12.01 31.05
C GLN A 448 -32.60 -12.31 32.53
N CYS A 449 -32.19 -11.38 33.39
CA CYS A 449 -32.50 -11.42 34.81
C CYS A 449 -33.99 -11.07 35.01
N ILE A 450 -34.73 -11.97 35.66
CA ILE A 450 -36.18 -11.83 35.89
C ILE A 450 -36.45 -10.99 37.16
N ASP A 451 -35.53 -11.01 38.12
CA ASP A 451 -35.72 -10.39 39.43
C ASP A 451 -35.30 -8.90 39.40
N PRO A 452 -36.25 -7.94 39.47
CA PRO A 452 -35.93 -6.52 39.46
C PRO A 452 -35.20 -6.04 40.73
N ALA A 453 -35.14 -6.85 41.79
CA ALA A 453 -34.45 -6.53 43.03
C ALA A 453 -33.03 -7.12 43.12
N ALA A 454 -32.61 -7.95 42.16
CA ALA A 454 -31.28 -8.53 42.15
C ALA A 454 -30.22 -7.47 41.82
N VAL A 455 -29.22 -7.33 42.70
CA VAL A 455 -28.11 -6.38 42.55
C VAL A 455 -27.00 -6.95 41.65
N ASP A 456 -26.81 -8.26 41.66
CA ASP A 456 -25.74 -8.96 40.93
C ASP A 456 -26.26 -10.05 39.99
N TRP A 457 -25.67 -10.11 38.79
CA TRP A 457 -25.96 -11.10 37.73
C TRP A 457 -25.79 -12.56 38.20
N GLU A 458 -24.91 -12.79 39.18
CA GLU A 458 -24.63 -14.11 39.72
C GLU A 458 -25.76 -14.66 40.58
N THR A 459 -26.54 -13.80 41.23
CA THR A 459 -27.61 -14.19 42.17
C THR A 459 -29.01 -14.16 41.57
N CYS A 460 -29.17 -13.65 40.35
CA CYS A 460 -30.47 -13.47 39.72
C CYS A 460 -31.02 -14.77 39.10
N ALA A 461 -32.33 -15.02 39.25
CA ALA A 461 -33.05 -16.02 38.47
C ALA A 461 -33.10 -15.60 36.99
N ARG A 462 -32.70 -16.51 36.10
CA ARG A 462 -32.51 -16.21 34.66
C ARG A 462 -33.57 -16.88 33.82
N GLU A 463 -34.08 -16.15 32.83
CA GLU A 463 -34.92 -16.69 31.77
C GLU A 463 -34.17 -16.59 30.44
N THR A 464 -34.16 -17.67 29.67
CA THR A 464 -33.60 -17.65 28.31
C THR A 464 -34.68 -17.16 27.35
N ILE A 465 -34.49 -15.95 26.83
CA ILE A 465 -35.36 -15.36 25.83
C ILE A 465 -34.86 -15.80 24.45
N VAL A 466 -35.78 -16.36 23.65
CA VAL A 466 -35.50 -16.82 22.29
C VAL A 466 -36.23 -15.89 21.31
N PRO A 467 -35.58 -14.82 20.84
CA PRO A 467 -36.18 -13.94 19.85
C PRO A 467 -36.23 -14.63 18.47
N PRO A 468 -37.01 -14.11 17.50
CA PRO A 468 -36.97 -14.64 16.14
C PRO A 468 -35.55 -14.49 15.58
N SER A 469 -35.05 -15.50 14.86
CA SER A 469 -33.71 -15.48 14.26
C SER A 469 -33.76 -15.00 12.81
N LEU A 470 -32.86 -14.08 12.42
CA LEU A 470 -32.68 -13.62 11.05
C LEU A 470 -31.26 -13.91 10.57
N VAL A 471 -31.13 -14.69 9.49
CA VAL A 471 -29.84 -14.99 8.86
C VAL A 471 -29.82 -14.37 7.46
N VAL A 472 -28.84 -13.50 7.20
CA VAL A 472 -28.66 -12.85 5.91
C VAL A 472 -27.27 -13.19 5.35
N PRO A 473 -27.17 -13.82 4.17
CA PRO A 473 -25.88 -14.14 3.58
C PRO A 473 -25.15 -12.88 3.10
N ILE A 474 -23.84 -12.83 3.30
CA ILE A 474 -23.02 -11.70 2.86
C ILE A 474 -22.62 -11.91 1.38
N PRO A 475 -23.04 -11.02 0.46
CA PRO A 475 -22.73 -11.17 -0.96
C PRO A 475 -21.25 -10.82 -1.23
N ILE A 476 -20.64 -11.54 -2.17
CA ILE A 476 -19.30 -11.21 -2.65
C ILE A 476 -19.39 -10.00 -3.59
N PRO A 477 -18.64 -8.91 -3.34
CA PRO A 477 -18.71 -7.68 -4.14
C PRO A 477 -17.96 -7.80 -5.48
N PHE A 478 -18.41 -8.72 -6.36
CA PHE A 478 -17.74 -9.03 -7.63
C PHE A 478 -17.58 -7.79 -8.53
N ALA A 479 -18.59 -6.92 -8.58
CA ALA A 479 -18.54 -5.70 -9.39
C ALA A 479 -17.45 -4.74 -8.90
N GLN A 480 -17.34 -4.52 -7.59
CA GLN A 480 -16.35 -3.63 -7.00
C GLN A 480 -14.94 -4.24 -7.10
N LEU A 481 -14.81 -5.55 -6.92
CA LEU A 481 -13.53 -6.26 -7.13
C LEU A 481 -13.08 -6.17 -8.59
N ALA A 482 -14.00 -6.32 -9.55
CA ALA A 482 -13.72 -6.17 -10.97
C ALA A 482 -13.31 -4.72 -11.31
N LEU A 483 -13.94 -3.71 -10.70
CA LEU A 483 -13.55 -2.30 -10.86
C LEU A 483 -12.15 -2.03 -10.29
N LEU A 484 -11.82 -2.58 -9.12
CA LEU A 484 -10.49 -2.44 -8.51
C LEU A 484 -9.40 -3.09 -9.40
N GLY A 485 -9.61 -4.34 -9.81
CA GLY A 485 -8.70 -5.06 -10.69
C GLY A 485 -8.59 -4.44 -12.09
N GLY A 486 -9.73 -4.11 -12.69
CA GLY A 486 -9.81 -3.46 -13.99
C GLY A 486 -9.12 -2.10 -13.99
N GLY A 487 -9.32 -1.29 -12.94
CA GLY A 487 -8.62 -0.02 -12.75
C GLY A 487 -7.10 -0.20 -12.68
N ALA A 488 -6.60 -1.21 -11.98
CA ALA A 488 -5.17 -1.55 -11.95
C ALA A 488 -4.63 -1.90 -13.35
N LEU A 489 -5.37 -2.72 -14.11
CA LEU A 489 -4.98 -3.14 -15.46
C LEU A 489 -5.00 -1.96 -16.45
N VAL A 490 -5.98 -1.07 -16.36
CA VAL A 490 -6.07 0.15 -17.16
C VAL A 490 -4.91 1.09 -16.85
N ALA A 491 -4.61 1.33 -15.57
CA ALA A 491 -3.44 2.12 -15.17
C ALA A 491 -2.15 1.52 -15.74
N MET A 492 -1.98 0.20 -15.65
CA MET A 492 -0.83 -0.50 -16.21
C MET A 492 -0.79 -0.46 -17.74
N LEU A 493 -1.93 -0.40 -18.42
CA LEU A 493 -2.00 -0.23 -19.87
C LEU A 493 -1.51 1.16 -20.28
N LEU A 494 -1.88 2.21 -19.54
CA LEU A 494 -1.36 3.57 -19.73
C LEU A 494 0.15 3.61 -19.52
N VAL A 495 0.63 2.97 -18.45
CA VAL A 495 2.06 2.83 -18.15
C VAL A 495 2.82 2.18 -19.31
N VAL A 496 2.30 1.07 -19.87
CA VAL A 496 2.90 0.43 -21.05
C VAL A 496 2.80 1.32 -22.28
N GLY A 497 1.69 2.03 -22.48
CA GLY A 497 1.50 2.98 -23.58
C GLY A 497 2.57 4.08 -23.60
N VAL A 498 2.84 4.69 -22.44
CA VAL A 498 3.94 5.67 -22.27
C VAL A 498 5.28 5.00 -22.52
N GLY A 499 5.50 3.78 -22.00
CA GLY A 499 6.71 3.00 -22.26
C GLY A 499 6.95 2.74 -23.76
N VAL A 500 5.90 2.43 -24.52
CA VAL A 500 5.98 2.28 -25.99
C VAL A 500 6.31 3.61 -26.67
N ALA A 501 5.78 4.73 -26.20
CA ALA A 501 6.12 6.05 -26.73
C ALA A 501 7.60 6.39 -26.52
N VAL A 502 8.14 6.12 -25.32
CA VAL A 502 9.57 6.28 -25.00
C VAL A 502 10.43 5.30 -25.80
N LEU A 503 9.95 4.07 -26.01
CA LEU A 503 10.67 3.09 -26.83
C LEU A 503 10.88 3.62 -28.26
N ARG A 504 9.89 4.30 -28.85
CA ARG A 504 10.01 4.88 -30.20
C ARG A 504 11.16 5.87 -30.31
N THR A 505 11.30 6.78 -29.33
CA THR A 505 12.38 7.78 -29.35
C THR A 505 13.75 7.15 -29.08
N SER A 506 13.81 6.08 -28.27
CA SER A 506 15.07 5.37 -27.97
C SER A 506 15.55 4.39 -29.05
N THR A 507 14.83 4.26 -30.16
CA THR A 507 15.17 3.37 -31.29
C THR A 507 15.69 4.13 -32.50
N ASP A 508 16.22 5.34 -32.29
CA ASP A 508 16.84 6.12 -33.34
C ASP A 508 18.25 5.60 -33.65
N LEU A 509 18.57 5.47 -34.95
CA LEU A 509 19.86 4.95 -35.40
C LEU A 509 20.99 5.95 -35.16
N GLU A 510 20.67 7.23 -34.98
CA GLU A 510 21.63 8.27 -34.60
C GLU A 510 22.32 7.98 -33.27
N GLU A 511 21.67 7.21 -32.37
CA GLU A 511 22.29 6.80 -31.10
C GLU A 511 23.50 5.85 -31.27
N LEU A 512 23.63 5.17 -32.42
CA LEU A 512 24.78 4.32 -32.72
C LEU A 512 25.98 5.12 -33.24
N ARG A 513 25.79 6.39 -33.64
CA ARG A 513 26.87 7.24 -34.20
C ARG A 513 27.72 7.94 -33.13
N VAL A 514 27.25 8.01 -31.88
CA VAL A 514 28.01 8.62 -30.78
C VAL A 514 28.78 7.53 -30.03
N GLY A 515 29.91 7.14 -30.63
CA GLY A 515 30.97 6.31 -30.04
C GLY A 515 31.88 7.13 -29.17
#